data_AF-A0A7Z8K2M2-F1
#
_entry.id   AF-A0A7Z8K2M2-F1
#
_cell.length_a   1.000
_cell.length_b   1.000
_cell.length_c   1.000
_cell.angle_alpha   90.00
_cell.angle_beta   90.00
_cell.angle_gamma   90.00
#
_symmetry.space_group_name_H-M   'P 1'
#
loop_
_entity.id
_entity.type
_entity.pdbx_description
1 polymer ?
#
loop_
_entity_poly.entity_id
_entity_poly.type
_entity_poly.pdbx_seq_one_letter_code
_entity_poly.pdbx_strand_id
1 'polypeptide(L)'
;MTRPETPHPREPATATPRAAAPHDGGTHDRAPRDGGTHLAAGVVTALVGFTSAFAVVLGGLRAVGATPAQAASGLLAVTLAMGAATILLAWRTRLPITVAWSTPGAALLATTGAAAGGWPEAVAGFVLCGVLLAAVGLWRRLERWVRLIPVALANAMLAGVLVDLCLQPVLAVAERPLLVGPVVLLWLVLLRLAPRWATPAAIGLAVAIAVGSGVRALDPADLLPTLTWTTPEPSWSAVVSVAVPLFVVTMASQNVPGVAVLAGFGYTAPLRRIMLVTGAGTVLAAPWGGHAINLAAISAALAAGPEGGPDPRRRWRAAVVAGCGYVVLAVASA
;
A
#
# COMPACT_ATOMS: atom_id res chain seq x y z
N MET A 1 57.50 18.09 -55.45
CA MET A 1 57.36 16.74 -56.01
C MET A 1 55.93 16.28 -55.78
N THR A 2 55.07 16.64 -56.72
CA THR A 2 53.66 16.29 -56.84
C THR A 2 53.55 14.95 -57.57
N ARG A 3 52.82 13.99 -57.01
CA ARG A 3 52.43 12.74 -57.71
C ARG A 3 50.91 12.74 -57.93
N PRO A 4 50.42 12.14 -59.03
CA PRO A 4 49.13 12.46 -59.63
C PRO A 4 47.99 11.55 -59.15
N GLU A 5 46.79 12.10 -59.17
CA GLU A 5 45.51 11.41 -58.94
C GLU A 5 45.21 10.41 -60.06
N THR A 6 44.78 9.20 -59.68
CA THR A 6 44.21 8.18 -60.57
C THR A 6 42.68 8.25 -60.54
N PRO A 7 41.98 8.26 -61.69
CA PRO A 7 40.51 8.30 -61.72
C PRO A 7 39.92 6.89 -61.61
N HIS A 8 38.99 6.69 -60.66
CA HIS A 8 38.17 5.47 -60.58
C HIS A 8 36.96 5.57 -61.54
N PRO A 9 36.62 4.48 -62.26
CA PRO A 9 35.54 4.48 -63.25
C PRO A 9 34.14 4.40 -62.64
N ARG A 10 33.17 5.02 -63.34
CA ARG A 10 31.74 5.09 -63.01
C ARG A 10 31.07 3.72 -63.09
N GLU A 11 30.38 3.32 -62.02
CA GLU A 11 29.47 2.17 -61.99
C GLU A 11 28.09 2.53 -62.58
N PRO A 12 27.44 1.64 -63.35
CA PRO A 12 26.14 1.88 -63.98
C PRO A 12 24.95 1.72 -63.03
N ALA A 13 23.92 2.54 -63.25
CA ALA A 13 22.65 2.56 -62.53
C ALA A 13 21.89 1.22 -62.61
N THR A 14 21.53 0.67 -61.45
CA THR A 14 20.64 -0.49 -61.32
C THR A 14 19.40 -0.17 -60.50
N ALA A 15 18.30 -0.04 -61.24
CA ALA A 15 16.91 -0.43 -60.95
C ALA A 15 16.30 -0.19 -59.55
N THR A 16 15.35 0.74 -59.52
CA THR A 16 14.33 0.96 -58.49
C THR A 16 13.49 -0.31 -58.22
N PRO A 17 13.34 -0.78 -56.97
CA PRO A 17 12.40 -1.86 -56.66
C PRO A 17 10.94 -1.38 -56.73
N ARG A 18 10.13 -2.10 -57.50
CA ARG A 18 8.67 -1.94 -57.63
C ARG A 18 7.97 -2.03 -56.27
N ALA A 19 7.08 -1.07 -55.99
CA ALA A 19 6.16 -1.10 -54.86
C ALA A 19 5.30 -2.38 -54.88
N ALA A 20 5.36 -3.17 -53.80
CA ALA A 20 4.47 -4.29 -53.58
C ALA A 20 3.11 -3.78 -53.06
N ALA A 21 2.03 -4.25 -53.67
CA ALA A 21 0.66 -3.96 -53.27
C ALA A 21 0.34 -4.57 -51.89
N PRO A 22 -0.58 -3.97 -51.11
CA PRO A 22 -0.96 -4.49 -49.81
C PRO A 22 -1.83 -5.74 -49.96
N HIS A 23 -1.40 -6.85 -49.37
CA HIS A 23 -2.25 -8.02 -49.17
C HIS A 23 -3.21 -7.75 -48.01
N ASP A 24 -4.47 -7.50 -48.35
CA ASP A 24 -5.61 -7.63 -47.45
C ASP A 24 -5.78 -9.11 -47.06
N GLY A 25 -5.36 -9.43 -45.84
CA GLY A 25 -5.50 -10.74 -45.21
C GLY A 25 -5.96 -10.57 -43.78
N GLY A 26 -7.19 -10.09 -43.62
CA GLY A 26 -7.84 -9.95 -42.33
C GLY A 26 -8.11 -11.31 -41.67
N THR A 27 -7.16 -11.82 -40.91
CA THR A 27 -7.46 -12.71 -39.78
C THR A 27 -7.63 -11.84 -38.55
N HIS A 28 -8.88 -11.66 -38.12
CA HIS A 28 -9.20 -11.16 -36.79
C HIS A 28 -8.59 -12.12 -35.76
N ASP A 29 -7.34 -11.86 -35.38
CA ASP A 29 -6.77 -12.36 -34.14
C ASP A 29 -7.58 -11.67 -33.02
N ARG A 30 -8.58 -12.37 -32.50
CA ARG A 30 -9.33 -11.92 -31.34
C ARG A 30 -8.35 -11.95 -30.18
N ALA A 31 -7.69 -10.82 -29.94
CA ALA A 31 -6.90 -10.58 -28.76
C ALA A 31 -7.66 -11.16 -27.54
N PRO A 32 -6.98 -11.97 -26.70
CA PRO A 32 -7.59 -12.52 -25.49
C PRO A 32 -8.28 -11.39 -24.73
N ARG A 33 -9.45 -11.66 -24.12
CA ARG A 33 -10.20 -10.64 -23.37
C ARG A 33 -9.33 -10.11 -22.21
N ASP A 34 -8.57 -9.04 -22.46
CA ASP A 34 -7.64 -8.39 -21.52
C ASP A 34 -8.31 -8.02 -20.18
N GLY A 35 -9.64 -7.87 -20.18
CA GLY A 35 -10.43 -7.56 -19.00
C GLY A 35 -10.30 -8.58 -17.86
N GLY A 36 -10.14 -9.87 -18.15
CA GLY A 36 -10.04 -10.91 -17.12
C GLY A 36 -8.75 -10.82 -16.30
N THR A 37 -7.64 -10.51 -16.96
CA THR A 37 -6.31 -10.41 -16.34
C THR A 37 -6.21 -9.18 -15.42
N HIS A 38 -6.72 -8.02 -15.87
CA HIS A 38 -6.76 -6.81 -15.04
C HIS A 38 -7.64 -6.99 -13.79
N LEU A 39 -8.78 -7.68 -13.94
CA LEU A 39 -9.69 -7.96 -12.83
C LEU A 39 -9.02 -8.85 -11.78
N ALA A 40 -8.45 -9.98 -12.21
CA ALA A 40 -7.78 -10.91 -11.31
C ALA A 40 -6.60 -10.25 -10.59
N ALA A 41 -5.72 -9.55 -11.33
CA ALA A 41 -4.57 -8.87 -10.75
C ALA A 41 -4.98 -7.78 -9.75
N GLY A 42 -6.02 -6.99 -10.06
CA GLY A 42 -6.53 -5.96 -9.16
C GLY A 42 -7.13 -6.55 -7.88
N VAL A 43 -7.92 -7.62 -7.99
CA VAL A 43 -8.50 -8.32 -6.82
C VAL A 43 -7.39 -8.90 -5.94
N VAL A 44 -6.41 -9.59 -6.53
CA VAL A 44 -5.26 -10.14 -5.80
C VAL A 44 -4.46 -9.01 -5.13
N THR A 45 -4.24 -7.90 -5.83
CA THR A 45 -3.56 -6.72 -5.29
C THR A 45 -4.29 -6.18 -4.05
N ALA A 46 -5.61 -6.03 -4.11
CA ALA A 46 -6.41 -5.55 -2.98
C ALA A 46 -6.40 -6.52 -1.80
N LEU A 47 -6.60 -7.82 -2.06
CA LEU A 47 -6.63 -8.84 -1.02
C LEU A 47 -5.28 -8.95 -0.32
N VAL A 48 -4.18 -9.03 -1.09
CA VAL A 48 -2.82 -9.09 -0.53
C VAL A 48 -2.51 -7.80 0.23
N GLY A 49 -2.82 -6.64 -0.34
CA GLY A 49 -2.59 -5.35 0.31
C GLY A 49 -3.32 -5.22 1.64
N PHE A 50 -4.57 -5.65 1.72
CA PHE A 50 -5.38 -5.55 2.92
C PHE A 50 -5.01 -6.62 3.97
N THR A 51 -5.06 -7.89 3.57
CA THR A 51 -4.91 -9.02 4.51
C THR A 51 -3.50 -9.15 5.10
N SER A 52 -2.49 -8.59 4.44
CA SER A 52 -1.09 -8.67 4.89
C SER A 52 -0.80 -7.88 6.16
N ALA A 53 -1.57 -6.82 6.45
CA ALA A 53 -1.19 -5.87 7.50
C ALA A 53 -2.37 -5.27 8.29
N PHE A 54 -3.63 -5.63 8.02
CA PHE A 54 -4.77 -5.04 8.73
C PHE A 54 -4.68 -5.22 10.26
N ALA A 55 -4.18 -6.37 10.73
CA ALA A 55 -4.02 -6.64 12.16
C ALA A 55 -2.98 -5.71 12.80
N VAL A 56 -1.91 -5.40 12.07
CA VAL A 56 -0.88 -4.44 12.50
C VAL A 56 -1.45 -3.03 12.57
N VAL A 57 -2.30 -2.64 11.60
CA VAL A 57 -3.03 -1.37 11.64
C VAL A 57 -3.90 -1.27 12.89
N LEU A 58 -4.72 -2.28 13.16
CA LEU A 58 -5.60 -2.28 14.32
C LEU A 58 -4.83 -2.27 15.64
N GLY A 59 -3.74 -3.05 15.72
CA GLY A 59 -2.82 -3.05 16.87
C GLY A 59 -2.17 -1.69 17.08
N GLY A 60 -1.68 -1.06 16.02
CA GLY A 60 -1.06 0.26 16.05
C GLY A 60 -1.99 1.34 16.55
N LEU A 61 -3.24 1.39 16.04
CA LEU A 61 -4.23 2.35 16.49
C LEU A 61 -4.57 2.18 17.98
N ARG A 62 -4.73 0.94 18.44
CA ARG A 62 -5.02 0.65 19.86
C ARG A 62 -3.86 1.04 20.77
N ALA A 63 -2.62 0.78 20.36
CA ALA A 63 -1.43 1.09 21.14
C ALA A 63 -1.29 2.60 21.41
N VAL A 64 -1.72 3.45 20.48
CA VAL A 64 -1.71 4.91 20.63
C VAL A 64 -2.98 5.46 21.31
N GLY A 65 -3.84 4.60 21.86
CA GLY A 65 -4.95 4.98 22.72
C GLY A 65 -6.34 4.87 22.09
N ALA A 66 -6.48 4.30 20.88
CA ALA A 66 -7.81 4.08 20.30
C ALA A 66 -8.60 3.04 21.08
N THR A 67 -9.85 3.35 21.39
CA THR A 67 -10.85 2.33 21.76
C THR A 67 -11.08 1.34 20.61
N PRO A 68 -11.66 0.15 20.86
CA PRO A 68 -11.97 -0.81 19.79
C PRO A 68 -12.82 -0.21 18.66
N ALA A 69 -13.80 0.64 18.99
CA ALA A 69 -14.65 1.33 18.02
C ALA A 69 -13.86 2.36 17.18
N GLN A 70 -13.02 3.18 17.82
CA GLN A 70 -12.16 4.13 17.11
C GLN A 70 -11.13 3.44 16.21
N ALA A 71 -10.58 2.31 16.64
CA ALA A 71 -9.64 1.54 15.84
C ALA A 71 -10.31 0.91 14.61
N ALA A 72 -11.53 0.40 14.75
CA ALA A 72 -12.34 -0.10 13.63
C ALA A 72 -12.72 1.04 12.67
N SER A 73 -13.17 2.19 13.19
CA SER A 73 -13.41 3.42 12.42
C SER A 73 -12.15 3.86 11.65
N GLY A 74 -10.98 3.79 12.30
CA GLY A 74 -9.71 4.17 11.68
C GLY A 74 -9.29 3.23 10.56
N LEU A 75 -9.47 1.92 10.74
CA LEU A 75 -9.24 0.91 9.70
C LEU A 75 -10.16 1.13 8.49
N LEU A 76 -11.45 1.39 8.74
CA LEU A 76 -12.42 1.74 7.70
C LEU A 76 -12.00 3.02 6.95
N ALA A 77 -11.70 4.10 7.68
CA ALA A 77 -11.35 5.39 7.11
C ALA A 77 -10.07 5.34 6.28
N VAL A 78 -9.01 4.69 6.78
CA VAL A 78 -7.74 4.56 6.04
C VAL A 78 -7.92 3.69 4.78
N THR A 79 -8.71 2.61 4.87
CA THR A 79 -8.96 1.72 3.73
C THR A 79 -9.79 2.40 2.64
N LEU A 80 -10.81 3.18 3.02
CA LEU A 80 -11.56 4.03 2.08
C LEU A 80 -10.64 5.07 1.41
N ALA A 81 -9.78 5.73 2.18
CA ALA A 81 -8.84 6.73 1.66
C ALA A 81 -7.83 6.11 0.68
N MET A 82 -7.31 4.91 0.97
CA MET A 82 -6.46 4.14 0.04
C MET A 82 -7.19 3.80 -1.26
N GLY A 83 -8.42 3.29 -1.17
CA GLY A 83 -9.23 2.91 -2.32
C GLY A 83 -9.52 4.10 -3.22
N ALA A 84 -10.02 5.19 -2.64
CA ALA A 84 -10.31 6.43 -3.35
C ALA A 84 -9.05 7.05 -3.98
N ALA A 85 -7.94 7.12 -3.23
CA ALA A 85 -6.68 7.65 -3.73
C ALA A 85 -6.10 6.81 -4.88
N THR A 86 -6.19 5.47 -4.76
CA THR A 86 -5.77 4.53 -5.82
C THR A 86 -6.57 4.74 -7.09
N ILE A 87 -7.91 4.75 -7.00
CA ILE A 87 -8.80 4.99 -8.16
C ILE A 87 -8.47 6.33 -8.79
N LEU A 88 -8.39 7.40 -7.98
CA LEU A 88 -8.14 8.75 -8.44
C LEU A 88 -6.81 8.86 -9.19
N LEU A 89 -5.72 8.36 -8.59
CA LEU A 89 -4.38 8.44 -9.17
C LEU A 89 -4.29 7.59 -10.44
N ALA A 90 -4.73 6.33 -10.40
CA ALA A 90 -4.65 5.43 -11.54
C ALA A 90 -5.49 5.94 -12.72
N TRP A 91 -6.73 6.37 -12.47
CA TRP A 91 -7.63 6.85 -13.52
C TRP A 91 -7.17 8.18 -14.14
N ARG A 92 -6.71 9.14 -13.32
CA ARG A 92 -6.30 10.47 -13.80
C ARG A 92 -4.93 10.46 -14.49
N THR A 93 -4.01 9.61 -14.05
CA THR A 93 -2.65 9.56 -14.61
C THR A 93 -2.50 8.49 -15.68
N ARG A 94 -3.42 7.52 -15.75
CA ARG A 94 -3.32 6.33 -16.59
C ARG A 94 -2.05 5.50 -16.32
N LEU A 95 -1.55 5.58 -15.09
CA LEU A 95 -0.44 4.78 -14.57
C LEU A 95 -0.96 3.76 -13.54
N PRO A 96 -0.31 2.59 -13.37
CA PRO A 96 -0.69 1.59 -12.37
C PRO A 96 -0.25 1.98 -10.95
N ILE A 97 -0.68 3.15 -10.50
CA ILE A 97 -0.37 3.66 -9.16
C ILE A 97 -1.38 3.08 -8.17
N THR A 98 -0.88 2.35 -7.18
CA THR A 98 -1.67 1.87 -6.04
C THR A 98 -1.22 2.53 -4.74
N VAL A 99 -2.20 2.91 -3.92
CA VAL A 99 -2.00 3.50 -2.60
C VAL A 99 -2.33 2.47 -1.53
N ALA A 100 -1.54 2.45 -0.48
CA ALA A 100 -1.76 1.64 0.71
C ALA A 100 -1.62 2.49 1.98
N TRP A 101 -2.03 1.95 3.12
CA TRP A 101 -1.72 2.50 4.43
C TRP A 101 -0.22 2.40 4.69
N SER A 102 0.28 3.12 5.69
CA SER A 102 1.65 2.97 6.15
C SER A 102 1.80 1.73 7.01
N THR A 103 2.12 0.57 6.43
CA THR A 103 2.38 -0.66 7.22
C THR A 103 3.48 -0.46 8.25
N PRO A 104 4.67 0.07 7.90
CA PRO A 104 5.69 0.33 8.90
C PRO A 104 5.31 1.49 9.84
N GLY A 105 4.45 2.40 9.39
CA GLY A 105 3.83 3.41 10.24
C GLY A 105 2.91 2.82 11.30
N ALA A 106 2.02 1.90 10.92
CA ALA A 106 1.15 1.19 11.84
C ALA A 106 1.95 0.38 12.87
N ALA A 107 3.00 -0.30 12.40
CA ALA A 107 3.90 -1.04 13.27
C ALA A 107 4.61 -0.09 14.24
N LEU A 108 5.08 1.07 13.77
CA LEU A 108 5.68 2.10 14.64
C LEU A 108 4.68 2.53 15.72
N LEU A 109 3.43 2.84 15.36
CA LEU A 109 2.38 3.21 16.31
C LEU A 109 2.15 2.13 17.38
N ALA A 110 2.27 0.85 17.01
CA ALA A 110 2.16 -0.26 17.95
C ALA A 110 3.24 -0.23 19.06
N THR A 111 4.38 0.42 18.80
CA THR A 111 5.51 0.53 19.73
C THR A 111 5.67 1.93 20.35
N THR A 112 5.01 2.96 19.80
CA THR A 112 5.08 4.34 20.32
C THR A 112 4.49 4.48 21.72
N GLY A 113 3.52 3.63 22.08
CA GLY A 113 2.72 3.75 23.30
C GLY A 113 1.66 4.85 23.21
N ALA A 114 0.84 4.97 24.25
CA ALA A 114 -0.21 6.00 24.29
C ALA A 114 0.42 7.40 24.29
N ALA A 115 -0.05 8.28 23.39
CA ALA A 115 0.35 9.68 23.42
C ALA A 115 0.00 10.30 24.78
N ALA A 116 0.81 11.24 25.27
CA ALA A 116 0.61 11.82 26.60
C ALA A 116 -0.77 12.48 26.76
N GLY A 117 -1.30 13.12 25.71
CA GLY A 117 -2.67 13.65 25.66
C GLY A 117 -3.70 12.69 25.04
N GLY A 118 -3.36 11.40 24.92
CA GLY A 118 -4.27 10.35 24.47
C GLY A 118 -4.60 10.36 22.98
N TRP A 119 -5.72 9.71 22.63
CA TRP A 119 -6.13 9.50 21.25
C TRP A 119 -6.30 10.78 20.39
N PRO A 120 -6.85 11.90 20.90
CA PRO A 120 -6.94 13.15 20.13
C PRO A 120 -5.58 13.71 19.68
N GLU A 121 -4.53 13.56 20.50
CA GLU A 121 -3.15 13.93 20.11
C GLU A 121 -2.60 13.00 19.02
N ALA A 122 -2.87 11.70 19.11
CA ALA A 122 -2.47 10.75 18.06
C ALA A 122 -3.13 11.10 16.72
N VAL A 123 -4.42 11.44 16.74
CA VAL A 123 -5.18 11.91 15.56
C VAL A 123 -4.60 13.21 15.01
N ALA A 124 -4.21 14.17 15.86
CA ALA A 124 -3.50 15.36 15.41
C ALA A 124 -2.14 15.03 14.76
N GLY A 125 -1.43 14.05 15.32
CA GLY A 125 -0.22 13.50 14.72
C GLY A 125 -0.44 12.95 13.31
N PHE A 126 -1.55 12.25 13.07
CA PHE A 126 -1.93 11.76 11.73
C PHE A 126 -2.23 12.90 10.76
N VAL A 127 -3.00 13.91 11.19
CA VAL A 127 -3.26 15.13 10.40
C VAL A 127 -1.95 15.79 9.99
N LEU A 128 -1.06 16.04 10.96
CA LEU A 128 0.23 16.69 10.73
C LEU A 128 1.14 15.87 9.82
N CYS A 129 1.15 14.54 9.96
CA CYS A 129 1.83 13.66 9.01
C CYS A 129 1.28 13.83 7.58
N GLY A 130 -0.04 13.89 7.42
CA GLY A 130 -0.68 14.15 6.13
C GLY A 130 -0.30 15.50 5.52
N VAL A 131 -0.20 16.54 6.35
CA VAL A 131 0.29 17.88 5.94
C VAL A 131 1.75 17.80 5.48
N LEU A 132 2.63 17.11 6.22
CA LEU A 132 4.03 16.92 5.84
C LEU A 132 4.15 16.15 4.50
N LEU A 133 3.35 15.11 4.29
CA LEU A 133 3.28 14.39 3.01
C LEU A 133 2.86 15.34 1.87
N ALA A 134 1.79 16.12 2.06
CA ALA A 134 1.35 17.08 1.05
C ALA A 134 2.43 18.15 0.76
N ALA A 135 3.14 18.60 1.80
CA ALA A 135 4.23 19.58 1.68
C ALA A 135 5.38 19.07 0.81
N VAL A 136 5.71 17.76 0.84
CA VAL A 136 6.70 17.16 -0.08
C VAL A 136 6.28 17.35 -1.53
N GLY A 137 4.99 17.20 -1.83
CA GLY A 137 4.46 17.40 -3.18
C GLY A 137 4.56 18.84 -3.67
N LEU A 138 4.56 19.82 -2.77
CA LEU A 138 4.66 21.24 -3.08
C LEU A 138 6.10 21.74 -3.12
N TRP A 139 7.01 21.11 -2.38
CA TRP A 139 8.36 21.63 -2.15
C TRP A 139 9.47 20.69 -2.65
N ARG A 140 10.01 20.96 -3.84
CA ARG A 140 11.12 20.18 -4.45
C ARG A 140 12.39 20.09 -3.59
N ARG A 141 12.58 21.02 -2.66
CA ARG A 141 13.69 20.95 -1.69
C ARG A 141 13.44 19.81 -0.71
N LEU A 142 12.24 19.70 -0.13
CA LEU A 142 11.88 18.66 0.83
C LEU A 142 12.04 17.25 0.23
N GLU A 143 11.71 17.08 -1.05
CA GLU A 143 11.99 15.86 -1.79
C GLU A 143 13.48 15.47 -1.76
N ARG A 144 14.39 16.44 -1.94
CA ARG A 144 15.84 16.20 -1.84
C ARG A 144 16.25 15.79 -0.42
N TRP A 145 15.71 16.44 0.61
CA TRP A 145 16.01 16.09 1.99
C TRP A 145 15.56 14.66 2.33
N VAL A 146 14.39 14.23 1.86
CA VAL A 146 13.92 12.85 2.06
C VAL A 146 14.85 11.83 1.41
N ARG A 147 15.41 12.15 0.23
CA ARG A 147 16.39 11.28 -0.46
C ARG A 147 17.71 11.15 0.31
N LEU A 148 17.97 11.99 1.31
CA LEU A 148 19.15 11.88 2.18
C LEU A 148 18.95 10.89 3.34
N ILE A 149 17.72 10.42 3.60
CA ILE A 149 17.46 9.43 4.65
C ILE A 149 18.13 8.12 4.24
N PRO A 150 19.15 7.63 5.00
CA PRO A 150 19.83 6.40 4.64
C PRO A 150 18.87 5.22 4.72
N VAL A 151 18.83 4.38 3.68
CA VAL A 151 18.02 3.14 3.67
C VAL A 151 18.33 2.26 4.90
N ALA A 152 19.59 2.24 5.33
CA ALA A 152 20.01 1.54 6.54
C ALA A 152 19.26 2.02 7.81
N LEU A 153 19.02 3.33 7.95
CA LEU A 153 18.28 3.87 9.09
C LEU A 153 16.80 3.45 9.05
N ALA A 154 16.19 3.51 7.87
CA ALA A 154 14.80 3.06 7.69
C ALA A 154 14.63 1.56 7.99
N ASN A 155 15.57 0.74 7.51
CA ASN A 155 15.60 -0.69 7.80
C ASN A 155 15.85 -0.97 9.29
N ALA A 156 16.70 -0.20 9.97
CA ALA A 156 16.93 -0.33 11.40
C ALA A 156 15.67 0.04 12.21
N MET A 157 14.97 1.12 11.85
CA MET A 157 13.69 1.49 12.45
C MET A 157 12.65 0.38 12.25
N LEU A 158 12.54 -0.14 11.02
CA LEU A 158 11.62 -1.23 10.70
C LEU A 158 11.97 -2.50 11.47
N ALA A 159 13.25 -2.85 11.58
CA ALA A 159 13.70 -4.02 12.32
C ALA A 159 13.34 -3.91 13.80
N GLY A 160 13.62 -2.77 14.45
CA GLY A 160 13.28 -2.56 15.86
C GLY A 160 11.78 -2.74 16.12
N VAL A 161 10.95 -2.17 15.26
CA VAL A 161 9.49 -2.26 15.36
C VAL A 161 8.97 -3.68 15.07
N LEU A 162 9.50 -4.34 14.04
CA LEU A 162 9.05 -5.68 13.65
C LEU A 162 9.45 -6.75 14.66
N VAL A 163 10.58 -6.59 15.37
CA VAL A 163 11.02 -7.53 16.39
C VAL A 163 9.95 -7.68 17.48
N ASP A 164 9.45 -6.57 18.02
CA ASP A 164 8.40 -6.59 19.04
C ASP A 164 7.09 -7.21 18.52
N LEU A 165 6.70 -6.85 17.28
CA LEU A 165 5.51 -7.40 16.64
C LEU A 165 5.64 -8.92 16.38
N CYS A 166 6.83 -9.39 16.01
CA CYS A 166 7.10 -10.81 15.80
C CYS A 166 7.20 -11.61 17.10
N LEU A 167 7.59 -10.97 18.22
CA LEU A 167 7.64 -11.58 19.54
C LEU A 167 6.25 -11.72 20.17
N GLN A 168 5.33 -10.79 19.89
CA GLN A 168 3.99 -10.77 20.49
C GLN A 168 3.23 -12.11 20.40
N PRO A 169 3.15 -12.81 19.24
CA PRO A 169 2.49 -14.12 19.18
C PRO A 169 3.15 -15.17 20.08
N VAL A 170 4.49 -15.17 20.18
CA VAL A 170 5.24 -16.13 21.00
C VAL A 170 4.97 -15.88 22.48
N LEU A 171 5.00 -14.62 22.90
CA LEU A 171 4.66 -14.21 24.26
C LEU A 171 3.19 -14.55 24.59
N ALA A 172 2.28 -14.32 23.65
CA ALA A 172 0.86 -14.64 23.82
C ALA A 172 0.60 -16.16 23.94
N VAL A 173 1.39 -17.01 23.28
CA VAL A 173 1.36 -18.47 23.49
C VAL A 173 1.85 -18.83 24.90
N ALA A 174 2.88 -18.15 25.41
CA ALA A 174 3.36 -18.39 26.77
C ALA A 174 2.33 -17.99 27.84
N GLU A 175 1.62 -16.88 27.63
CA GLU A 175 0.59 -16.39 28.55
C GLU A 175 -0.72 -17.19 28.48
N ARG A 176 -1.17 -17.54 27.26
CA ARG A 176 -2.46 -18.20 27.01
C ARG A 176 -2.32 -19.37 26.02
N PRO A 177 -1.62 -20.44 26.40
CA PRO A 177 -1.23 -21.52 25.48
C PRO A 177 -2.44 -22.22 24.84
N LEU A 178 -3.52 -22.41 25.60
CA LEU A 178 -4.72 -23.10 25.09
C LEU A 178 -5.52 -22.26 24.09
N LEU A 179 -5.42 -20.94 24.14
CA LEU A 179 -6.17 -20.05 23.24
C LEU A 179 -5.34 -19.68 22.00
N VAL A 180 -4.05 -19.40 22.17
CA VAL A 180 -3.19 -18.89 21.09
C VAL A 180 -2.39 -20.02 20.42
N GLY A 181 -2.01 -21.06 21.18
CA GLY A 181 -1.24 -22.19 20.68
C GLY A 181 -1.87 -22.89 19.47
N PRO A 182 -3.17 -23.23 19.48
CA PRO A 182 -3.83 -23.84 18.33
C PRO A 182 -3.83 -22.96 17.08
N VAL A 183 -3.98 -21.64 17.24
CA VAL A 183 -3.96 -20.66 16.14
C VAL A 183 -2.59 -20.64 15.48
N VAL A 184 -1.53 -20.53 16.27
CA VAL A 184 -0.14 -20.53 15.78
C VAL A 184 0.22 -21.86 15.14
N LEU A 185 -0.19 -22.98 15.74
CA LEU A 185 0.07 -24.31 15.21
C LEU A 185 -0.61 -24.52 13.85
N LEU A 186 -1.89 -24.14 13.72
CA LEU A 186 -2.62 -24.21 12.45
C LEU A 186 -1.93 -23.37 11.38
N TRP A 187 -1.53 -22.14 11.75
CA TRP A 187 -0.80 -21.25 10.84
C TRP A 187 0.52 -21.86 10.36
N LEU A 188 1.33 -22.43 11.25
CA LEU A 188 2.61 -23.09 10.92
C LEU A 188 2.42 -24.33 10.02
N VAL A 189 1.41 -25.14 10.29
CA VAL A 189 1.10 -26.32 9.48
C VAL A 189 0.68 -25.90 8.07
N LEU A 190 -0.22 -24.93 7.96
CA LEU A 190 -0.70 -24.44 6.67
C LEU A 190 0.35 -23.64 5.91
N LEU A 191 1.26 -22.95 6.60
CA LEU A 191 2.43 -22.34 5.96
C LEU A 191 3.22 -23.35 5.14
N ARG A 192 3.30 -24.61 5.58
CA ARG A 192 4.02 -25.66 4.86
C ARG A 192 3.20 -26.35 3.77
N LEU A 193 1.91 -26.57 4.03
CA LEU A 193 1.03 -27.41 3.20
C LEU A 193 0.20 -26.61 2.19
N ALA A 194 -0.26 -25.42 2.59
CA ALA A 194 -1.10 -24.55 1.77
C ALA A 194 -0.89 -23.08 2.17
N PRO A 195 0.27 -22.46 1.85
CA PRO A 195 0.66 -21.13 2.33
C PRO A 195 -0.42 -20.06 2.11
N ARG A 196 -1.14 -20.16 0.98
CA ARG A 196 -2.26 -19.27 0.63
C ARG A 196 -3.43 -19.27 1.63
N TRP A 197 -3.60 -20.35 2.41
CA TRP A 197 -4.68 -20.51 3.39
C TRP A 197 -4.21 -20.30 4.83
N ALA A 198 -2.90 -20.17 5.07
CA ALA A 198 -2.36 -20.12 6.42
C ALA A 198 -2.95 -18.98 7.26
N THR A 199 -2.84 -17.74 6.77
CA THR A 199 -3.35 -16.57 7.49
C THR A 199 -4.88 -16.54 7.59
N PRO A 200 -5.65 -16.75 6.50
CA PRO A 200 -7.11 -16.77 6.59
C PRO A 200 -7.66 -17.84 7.56
N ALA A 201 -7.10 -19.05 7.52
CA ALA A 201 -7.54 -20.13 8.40
C ALA A 201 -7.15 -19.89 9.87
N ALA A 202 -5.97 -19.33 10.12
CA ALA A 202 -5.54 -18.96 11.47
C ALA A 202 -6.47 -17.88 12.08
N ILE A 203 -6.82 -16.85 11.30
CA ILE A 203 -7.79 -15.83 11.72
C ILE A 203 -9.16 -16.47 12.00
N GLY A 204 -9.64 -17.33 11.09
CA GLY A 204 -10.92 -18.03 11.26
C GLY A 204 -10.95 -18.87 12.55
N LEU A 205 -9.87 -19.58 12.84
CA LEU A 205 -9.74 -20.34 14.09
C LEU A 205 -9.69 -19.43 15.31
N ALA A 206 -8.92 -18.32 15.26
CA ALA A 206 -8.85 -17.36 16.36
C ALA A 206 -10.23 -16.78 16.69
N VAL A 207 -11.02 -16.44 15.67
CA VAL A 207 -12.40 -15.97 15.84
C VAL A 207 -13.28 -17.06 16.44
N ALA A 208 -13.23 -18.30 15.92
CA ALA A 208 -14.01 -19.41 16.44
C ALA A 208 -13.70 -19.69 17.92
N ILE A 209 -12.43 -19.66 18.31
CA ILE A 209 -12.00 -19.80 19.71
C ILE A 209 -12.50 -18.63 20.55
N ALA A 210 -12.37 -17.38 20.09
CA ALA A 210 -12.81 -16.20 20.82
C ALA A 210 -14.31 -16.18 21.09
N VAL A 211 -15.12 -16.60 20.10
CA VAL A 211 -16.58 -16.73 20.24
C VAL A 211 -16.94 -17.92 21.14
N GLY A 212 -16.35 -19.09 20.90
CA GLY A 212 -16.65 -20.32 21.65
C GLY A 212 -16.21 -20.30 23.11
N SER A 213 -15.20 -19.50 23.45
CA SER A 213 -14.72 -19.32 24.83
C SER A 213 -15.50 -18.27 25.63
N GLY A 214 -16.48 -17.59 25.02
CA GLY A 214 -17.26 -16.53 25.67
C GLY A 214 -16.46 -15.25 25.95
N VAL A 215 -15.24 -15.14 25.41
CA VAL A 215 -14.37 -13.96 25.58
C VAL A 215 -14.95 -12.72 24.91
N ARG A 216 -15.86 -12.90 23.92
CA ARG A 216 -16.55 -11.80 23.26
C ARG A 216 -17.95 -12.25 22.83
N ALA A 217 -18.98 -11.62 23.39
CA ALA A 217 -20.33 -11.68 22.82
C ALA A 217 -20.32 -10.89 21.51
N LEU A 218 -20.81 -11.49 20.43
CA LEU A 218 -21.00 -10.79 19.16
C LEU A 218 -22.42 -10.23 19.15
N ASP A 219 -22.58 -8.92 19.32
CA ASP A 219 -23.85 -8.26 19.08
C ASP A 219 -23.99 -8.01 17.56
N PRO A 220 -25.12 -8.31 16.92
CA PRO A 220 -25.37 -7.93 15.52
C PRO A 220 -25.16 -6.43 15.24
N ALA A 221 -25.28 -5.57 16.25
CA ALA A 221 -24.97 -4.14 16.14
C ALA A 221 -23.46 -3.85 15.96
N ASP A 222 -22.58 -4.75 16.42
CA ASP A 222 -21.12 -4.64 16.24
C ASP A 222 -20.68 -5.01 14.81
N LEU A 223 -21.58 -5.54 13.98
CA LEU A 223 -21.29 -5.95 12.59
C LEU A 223 -21.44 -4.80 11.58
N LEU A 224 -21.87 -3.61 12.02
CA LEU A 224 -22.05 -2.45 11.16
C LEU A 224 -20.85 -1.49 11.33
N PRO A 225 -20.18 -1.09 10.23
CA PRO A 225 -19.02 -0.23 10.32
C PRO A 225 -19.46 1.19 10.74
N THR A 226 -19.07 1.62 11.94
CA THR A 226 -19.35 2.98 12.42
C THR A 226 -18.14 3.87 12.28
N LEU A 227 -18.32 5.04 11.67
CA LEU A 227 -17.32 6.11 11.67
C LEU A 227 -17.42 6.91 12.96
N THR A 228 -16.37 6.88 13.78
CA THR A 228 -16.26 7.64 15.02
C THR A 228 -15.41 8.89 14.78
N TRP A 229 -16.01 10.05 14.87
CA TRP A 229 -15.28 11.31 14.79
C TRP A 229 -14.47 11.55 16.07
N THR A 230 -13.22 11.97 15.90
CA THR A 230 -12.32 12.45 16.95
C THR A 230 -11.78 13.81 16.50
N THR A 231 -12.04 14.84 17.29
CA THR A 231 -11.47 16.17 17.03
C THR A 231 -9.96 16.12 17.32
N PRO A 232 -9.09 16.48 16.37
CA PRO A 232 -7.65 16.49 16.61
C PRO A 232 -7.27 17.56 17.63
N GLU A 233 -6.39 17.21 18.58
CA GLU A 233 -5.80 18.16 19.54
C GLU A 233 -4.29 18.28 19.27
N PRO A 234 -3.85 19.33 18.55
CA PRO A 234 -2.44 19.50 18.23
C PRO A 234 -1.62 19.78 19.48
N SER A 235 -0.52 19.04 19.64
CA SER A 235 0.45 19.30 20.70
C SER A 235 1.87 19.05 20.20
N TRP A 236 2.85 19.54 20.95
CA TRP A 236 4.25 19.29 20.63
C TRP A 236 4.65 17.82 20.83
N SER A 237 3.99 17.16 21.79
CA SER A 237 4.03 15.71 21.97
C SER A 237 3.60 14.99 20.70
N ALA A 238 2.43 15.34 20.12
CA ALA A 238 1.92 14.74 18.90
C ALA A 238 2.87 14.89 17.70
N VAL A 239 3.55 16.03 17.59
CA VAL A 239 4.53 16.28 16.52
C VAL A 239 5.73 15.35 16.64
N VAL A 240 6.35 15.29 17.83
CA VAL A 240 7.61 14.58 18.07
C VAL A 240 7.42 13.08 18.16
N SER A 241 6.33 12.61 18.78
CA SER A 241 6.09 11.18 19.03
C SER A 241 5.36 10.48 17.89
N VAL A 242 4.49 11.18 17.15
CA VAL A 242 3.64 10.59 16.11
C VAL A 242 3.95 11.17 14.72
N ALA A 243 3.76 12.47 14.52
CA ALA A 243 3.73 13.05 13.17
C ALA A 243 5.06 12.88 12.41
N VAL A 244 6.17 13.29 13.03
CA VAL A 244 7.51 13.23 12.39
C VAL A 244 7.98 11.78 12.22
N PRO A 245 7.93 10.91 13.24
CA PRO A 245 8.29 9.51 13.08
C PRO A 245 7.45 8.79 12.02
N LEU A 246 6.13 8.98 12.03
CA LEU A 246 5.21 8.40 11.05
C LEU A 246 5.52 8.89 9.63
N PHE A 247 5.80 10.19 9.46
CA PHE A 247 6.19 10.76 8.17
C PHE A 247 7.51 10.16 7.66
N VAL A 248 8.55 10.11 8.51
CA VAL A 248 9.88 9.61 8.15
C VAL A 248 9.82 8.15 7.72
N VAL A 249 9.20 7.29 8.53
CA VAL A 249 9.12 5.86 8.22
C VAL A 249 8.27 5.61 6.97
N THR A 250 7.20 6.38 6.77
CA THR A 250 6.34 6.30 5.58
C THR A 250 7.10 6.70 4.32
N MET A 251 7.87 7.80 4.38
CA MET A 251 8.65 8.26 3.24
C MET A 251 9.74 7.26 2.87
N ALA A 252 10.53 6.83 3.85
CA ALA A 252 11.72 6.03 3.62
C ALA A 252 11.40 4.58 3.24
N SER A 253 10.38 3.98 3.87
CA SER A 253 10.08 2.55 3.71
C SER A 253 9.03 2.26 2.62
N GLN A 254 8.20 3.25 2.25
CA GLN A 254 7.14 3.01 1.25
C GLN A 254 7.14 3.99 0.08
N ASN A 255 7.17 5.31 0.30
CA ASN A 255 7.11 6.23 -0.83
C ASN A 255 8.36 6.16 -1.73
N VAL A 256 9.56 6.14 -1.16
CA VAL A 256 10.80 6.03 -1.94
C VAL A 256 10.89 4.67 -2.65
N PRO A 257 10.71 3.51 -1.98
CA PRO A 257 10.68 2.21 -2.66
C PRO A 257 9.55 2.07 -3.68
N GLY A 258 8.35 2.57 -3.40
CA GLY A 258 7.22 2.52 -4.33
C GLY A 258 7.47 3.28 -5.64
N VAL A 259 8.22 4.38 -5.58
CA VAL A 259 8.70 5.09 -6.78
C VAL A 259 9.68 4.23 -7.57
N ALA A 260 10.62 3.58 -6.89
CA ALA A 260 11.59 2.70 -7.53
C ALA A 260 10.93 1.48 -8.19
N VAL A 261 9.88 0.91 -7.57
CA VAL A 261 9.08 -0.18 -8.13
C VAL A 261 8.39 0.25 -9.42
N LEU A 262 7.72 1.41 -9.43
CA LEU A 262 7.11 1.94 -10.66
C LEU A 262 8.15 2.16 -11.76
N ALA A 263 9.32 2.72 -11.41
CA ALA A 263 10.42 2.93 -12.34
C ALA A 263 10.97 1.61 -12.91
N GLY A 264 11.05 0.56 -12.10
CA GLY A 264 11.46 -0.79 -12.51
C GLY A 264 10.54 -1.41 -13.57
N PHE A 265 9.27 -1.02 -13.61
CA PHE A 265 8.32 -1.40 -14.66
C PHE A 265 8.20 -0.37 -15.80
N GLY A 266 9.08 0.62 -15.85
CA GLY A 266 9.12 1.63 -16.91
C GLY A 266 8.13 2.79 -16.74
N TYR A 267 7.56 3.00 -15.54
CA TYR A 267 6.64 4.10 -15.25
C TYR A 267 7.31 5.22 -14.47
N THR A 268 7.14 6.46 -14.94
CA THR A 268 7.61 7.65 -14.22
C THR A 268 6.56 8.12 -13.23
N ALA A 269 6.84 7.98 -11.93
CA ALA A 269 5.91 8.36 -10.87
C ALA A 269 5.68 9.90 -10.80
N PRO A 270 4.44 10.40 -10.90
CA PRO A 270 4.13 11.82 -10.75
C PRO A 270 4.13 12.23 -9.27
N LEU A 271 5.32 12.30 -8.67
CA LEU A 271 5.55 12.48 -7.23
C LEU A 271 4.69 13.58 -6.60
N ARG A 272 4.66 14.77 -7.21
CA ARG A 272 3.83 15.89 -6.72
C ARG A 272 2.36 15.48 -6.54
N ARG A 273 1.78 14.82 -7.54
CA ARG A 273 0.37 14.41 -7.50
C ARG A 273 0.14 13.31 -6.48
N ILE A 274 1.03 12.33 -6.41
CA ILE A 274 0.96 11.24 -5.45
C ILE A 274 0.98 11.81 -4.03
N MET A 275 1.99 12.63 -3.70
CA MET A 275 2.18 13.20 -2.37
C MET A 275 1.00 14.10 -1.94
N LEU A 276 0.46 14.89 -2.87
CA LEU A 276 -0.73 15.71 -2.60
C LEU A 276 -1.97 14.86 -2.33
N VAL A 277 -2.21 13.82 -3.13
CA VAL A 277 -3.38 12.95 -2.94
C VAL A 277 -3.27 12.12 -1.67
N THR A 278 -2.10 11.54 -1.38
CA THR A 278 -1.90 10.73 -0.18
C THR A 278 -1.87 11.58 1.09
N GLY A 279 -1.26 12.77 1.03
CA GLY A 279 -1.30 13.74 2.12
C GLY A 279 -2.72 14.22 2.40
N ALA A 280 -3.46 14.64 1.38
CA ALA A 280 -4.86 15.04 1.52
C ALA A 280 -5.74 13.91 2.03
N GLY A 281 -5.61 12.69 1.48
CA GLY A 281 -6.37 11.54 1.96
C GLY A 281 -6.05 11.17 3.41
N THR A 282 -4.79 11.34 3.85
CA THR A 282 -4.41 11.18 5.27
C THR A 282 -5.07 12.24 6.14
N VAL A 283 -4.98 13.53 5.77
CA VAL A 283 -5.62 14.63 6.53
C VAL A 283 -7.12 14.42 6.63
N LEU A 284 -7.76 14.00 5.54
CA LEU A 284 -9.19 13.75 5.51
C LEU A 284 -9.56 12.52 6.34
N ALA A 285 -8.79 11.43 6.31
CA ALA A 285 -9.12 10.22 7.05
C ALA A 285 -8.83 10.33 8.57
N ALA A 286 -7.90 11.20 8.97
CA ALA A 286 -7.39 11.28 10.34
C ALA A 286 -8.45 11.52 11.42
N PRO A 287 -9.44 12.44 11.26
CA PRO A 287 -10.49 12.62 12.27
C PRO A 287 -11.32 11.37 12.54
N TRP A 288 -11.34 10.40 11.63
CA TRP A 288 -12.00 9.11 11.81
C TRP A 288 -11.05 7.99 12.28
N GLY A 289 -9.81 8.35 12.65
CA GLY A 289 -8.76 7.44 13.08
C GLY A 289 -7.87 6.90 11.95
N GLY A 290 -8.07 7.37 10.71
CA GLY A 290 -7.27 6.93 9.57
C GLY A 290 -5.86 7.50 9.62
N HIS A 291 -4.85 6.64 9.82
CA HIS A 291 -3.45 7.06 9.81
C HIS A 291 -2.92 7.29 8.37
N ALA A 292 -1.61 7.47 8.21
CA ALA A 292 -0.98 7.79 6.93
C ALA A 292 -1.24 6.77 5.80
N ILE A 293 -1.67 7.28 4.64
CA ILE A 293 -1.68 6.56 3.34
C ILE A 293 -0.51 7.02 2.45
N ASN A 294 -0.05 6.16 1.54
CA ASN A 294 1.19 6.34 0.77
C ASN A 294 1.26 5.36 -0.41
N LEU A 295 2.33 5.40 -1.21
CA LEU A 295 2.52 4.41 -2.29
C LEU A 295 2.67 3.00 -1.72
N ALA A 296 1.93 2.06 -2.29
CA ALA A 296 2.20 0.66 -2.01
C ALA A 296 3.54 0.25 -2.64
N ALA A 297 4.51 -0.20 -1.84
CA ALA A 297 5.77 -0.68 -2.40
C ALA A 297 5.63 -2.11 -2.94
N ILE A 298 5.06 -3.01 -2.15
CA ILE A 298 5.01 -4.45 -2.46
C ILE A 298 3.85 -4.76 -3.42
N SER A 299 2.62 -4.39 -3.04
CA SER A 299 1.43 -4.73 -3.84
C SER A 299 1.33 -3.95 -5.15
N ALA A 300 2.02 -2.81 -5.29
CA ALA A 300 2.09 -2.11 -6.59
C ALA A 300 2.70 -2.96 -7.70
N ALA A 301 3.65 -3.85 -7.37
CA ALA A 301 4.25 -4.72 -8.37
C ALA A 301 3.23 -5.66 -9.02
N LEU A 302 2.21 -6.10 -8.27
CA LEU A 302 1.15 -6.97 -8.78
C LEU A 302 0.26 -6.28 -9.82
N ALA A 303 0.04 -4.98 -9.68
CA ALA A 303 -0.74 -4.19 -10.63
C ALA A 303 0.13 -3.60 -11.76
N ALA A 304 1.38 -3.26 -11.49
CA ALA A 304 2.30 -2.63 -12.45
C ALA A 304 3.08 -3.64 -13.29
N GLY A 305 3.26 -4.86 -12.80
CA GLY A 305 3.99 -5.95 -13.45
C GLY A 305 3.20 -6.66 -14.55
N PRO A 306 3.82 -7.66 -15.20
CA PRO A 306 3.19 -8.46 -16.26
C PRO A 306 1.83 -9.07 -15.88
N GLU A 307 1.65 -9.39 -14.60
CA GLU A 307 0.42 -9.92 -14.00
C GLU A 307 -0.73 -8.93 -14.14
N GLY A 308 -0.43 -7.62 -14.09
CA GLY A 308 -1.38 -6.54 -14.29
C GLY A 308 -1.94 -6.45 -15.71
N GLY A 309 -1.44 -7.25 -16.65
CA GLY A 309 -1.92 -7.36 -18.03
C GLY A 309 -0.80 -7.22 -19.07
N PRO A 310 -1.04 -7.72 -20.31
CA PRO A 310 -0.01 -7.76 -21.35
C PRO A 310 0.38 -6.36 -21.85
N ASP A 311 -0.56 -5.43 -21.96
CA ASP A 311 -0.31 -4.04 -22.37
C ASP A 311 0.06 -3.13 -21.17
N PRO A 312 1.33 -2.67 -21.06
CA PRO A 312 1.75 -1.78 -19.98
C PRO A 312 0.96 -0.47 -19.91
N ARG A 313 0.39 0.02 -21.02
CA ARG A 313 -0.39 1.26 -21.06
C ARG A 313 -1.80 1.09 -20.48
N ARG A 314 -2.24 -0.15 -20.24
CA ARG A 314 -3.58 -0.47 -19.70
C ARG A 314 -3.56 -1.01 -18.28
N ARG A 315 -2.39 -1.28 -17.71
CA ARG A 315 -2.22 -1.80 -16.33
C ARG A 315 -2.83 -0.92 -15.24
N TRP A 316 -3.04 0.38 -15.51
CA TRP A 316 -3.79 1.26 -14.61
C TRP A 316 -5.21 0.75 -14.29
N ARG A 317 -5.80 -0.08 -15.16
CA ARG A 317 -7.08 -0.74 -14.90
C ARG A 317 -7.00 -1.73 -13.74
N ALA A 318 -5.91 -2.48 -13.62
CA ALA A 318 -5.70 -3.38 -12.49
C ALA A 318 -5.60 -2.58 -11.17
N ALA A 319 -4.92 -1.42 -11.19
CA ALA A 319 -4.89 -0.52 -10.04
C ALA A 319 -6.29 0.05 -9.70
N VAL A 320 -7.10 0.45 -10.68
CA VAL A 320 -8.49 0.87 -10.44
C VAL A 320 -9.32 -0.24 -9.83
N VAL A 321 -9.22 -1.47 -10.34
CA VAL A 321 -9.88 -2.65 -9.74
C VAL A 321 -9.43 -2.86 -8.30
N ALA A 322 -8.12 -2.74 -8.01
CA ALA A 322 -7.60 -2.85 -6.65
C ALA A 322 -8.19 -1.77 -5.74
N GLY A 323 -8.27 -0.53 -6.21
CA GLY A 323 -8.89 0.57 -5.49
C GLY A 323 -10.38 0.34 -5.19
N CYS A 324 -11.14 -0.18 -6.16
CA CYS A 324 -12.53 -0.61 -5.94
C CYS A 324 -12.60 -1.77 -4.92
N GLY A 325 -11.67 -2.72 -5.01
CA GLY A 325 -11.53 -3.80 -4.05
C GLY A 325 -11.32 -3.29 -2.62
N TYR A 326 -10.46 -2.30 -2.41
CA TYR A 326 -10.29 -1.65 -1.11
C TYR A 326 -11.56 -0.97 -0.62
N VAL A 327 -12.33 -0.29 -1.49
CA VAL A 327 -13.60 0.32 -1.08
C VAL A 327 -14.61 -0.75 -0.63
N VAL A 328 -14.71 -1.86 -1.35
CA VAL A 328 -15.56 -3.01 -0.95
C VAL A 328 -15.08 -3.60 0.37
N LEU A 329 -13.78 -3.83 0.52
CA LEU A 329 -13.18 -4.35 1.75
C LEU A 329 -13.40 -3.42 2.93
N ALA A 330 -13.34 -2.10 2.73
CA ALA A 330 -13.61 -1.13 3.79
C ALA A 330 -15.05 -1.22 4.28
N VAL A 331 -16.03 -1.28 3.36
CA VAL A 331 -17.44 -1.45 3.73
C VAL A 331 -17.67 -2.79 4.42
N ALA A 332 -16.88 -3.81 4.09
CA ALA A 332 -16.93 -5.14 4.69
C ALA A 332 -16.03 -5.31 5.93
N SER A 333 -15.24 -4.31 6.33
CA SER A 333 -14.25 -4.43 7.42
C SER A 333 -14.82 -4.13 8.81
N ALA A 334 -16.15 -4.13 8.93
CA ALA A 334 -16.87 -4.00 10.20
C ALA A 334 -16.63 -5.21 11.10
#